data_AF-A0A2S9FMY3-F1
#
_entry.id   AF-A0A2S9FMY3-F1
#
_cell.length_a   1.000
_cell.length_b   1.000
_cell.length_c   1.000
_cell.angle_alpha   90.00
_cell.angle_beta   90.00
_cell.angle_gamma   90.00
#
_symmetry.space_group_name_H-M   'P 1'
#
loop_
_entity.id
_entity.type
_entity.pdbx_description
1 polymer ?
#
loop_
_entity_poly.entity_id
_entity_poly.type
_entity_poly.pdbx_seq_one_letter_code
_entity_poly.pdbx_strand_id
1 'polypeptide(L)'
;MVVTAAYVQFVGEHRLDALIQSELADIGADPDAVDAASSRLRRAFESAPMSDGLRDQLAAALTALGDSPLAVRSSATAEDLPEASFAGQQDTVLNVVGAVALCDAVRRCWSSLWTARAIAYRRDQDIGHEDIS
;
A
#
# COMPACT_ATOMS: atom_id res chain seq x y z
N MET A 1 -4.23 6.47 12.69
CA MET A 1 -3.51 6.79 11.43
C MET A 1 -2.24 5.95 11.42
N VAL A 2 -2.05 5.09 10.42
CA VAL A 2 -0.76 4.43 10.21
C VAL A 2 0.11 5.42 9.47
N VAL A 3 1.24 5.80 10.05
CA VAL A 3 2.11 6.85 9.49
C VAL A 3 2.95 6.30 8.33
N THR A 4 3.31 7.16 7.37
CA THR A 4 4.26 6.88 6.28
C THR A 4 5.51 6.14 6.73
N ALA A 5 6.03 6.46 7.93
CA ALA A 5 7.19 5.77 8.48
C ALA A 5 7.01 4.26 8.64
N ALA A 6 5.79 3.78 8.96
CA ALA A 6 5.51 2.35 9.07
C ALA A 6 5.52 1.65 7.71
N TYR A 7 5.09 2.34 6.65
CA TYR A 7 5.22 1.86 5.28
C TYR A 7 6.68 1.76 4.86
N VAL A 8 7.46 2.82 5.06
CA VAL A 8 8.90 2.85 4.73
C VAL A 8 9.66 1.76 5.48
N GLN A 9 9.38 1.60 6.78
CA GLN A 9 9.96 0.52 7.58
C GLN A 9 9.62 -0.85 7.00
N PHE A 10 8.35 -1.12 6.70
CA PHE A 10 7.91 -2.39 6.14
C PHE A 10 8.57 -2.68 4.77
N VAL A 11 8.64 -1.68 3.90
CA VAL A 11 9.32 -1.78 2.60
C VAL A 11 10.79 -2.14 2.79
N GLY A 12 11.50 -1.47 3.69
CA GLY A 12 12.91 -1.74 3.98
C GLY A 12 13.16 -3.12 4.61
N GLU A 13 12.35 -3.52 5.60
CA GLU A 13 12.45 -4.82 6.29
C GLU A 13 12.34 -6.00 5.31
N HIS A 14 11.52 -5.85 4.26
CA HIS A 14 11.26 -6.88 3.27
C HIS A 14 12.00 -6.67 1.94
N ARG A 15 12.84 -5.63 1.84
CA ARG A 15 13.54 -5.23 0.61
C ARG A 15 12.60 -5.07 -0.59
N LEU A 16 11.40 -4.55 -0.34
CA LEU A 16 10.40 -4.33 -1.38
C LEU A 16 10.80 -3.17 -2.29
N ASP A 17 11.66 -2.26 -1.84
CA ASP A 17 12.28 -1.20 -2.64
C ASP A 17 12.99 -1.76 -3.87
N ALA A 18 13.84 -2.77 -3.68
CA ALA A 18 14.57 -3.41 -4.76
C ALA A 18 13.64 -4.14 -5.75
N LEU A 19 12.57 -4.76 -5.21
CA LEU A 19 11.55 -5.39 -6.05
C LEU A 19 10.78 -4.35 -6.86
N ILE A 20 10.31 -3.27 -6.23
CA ILE A 20 9.61 -2.17 -6.89
C ILE A 20 10.48 -1.61 -8.02
N GLN A 21 11.75 -1.31 -7.74
CA GLN A 21 12.66 -0.79 -8.75
C GLN A 21 12.83 -1.77 -9.92
N SER A 22 13.05 -3.06 -9.63
CA SER A 22 13.22 -4.08 -10.67
C SER A 22 11.98 -4.28 -11.52
N GLU A 23 10.78 -4.19 -10.93
CA GLU A 23 9.51 -4.40 -11.62
C GLU A 23 9.13 -3.19 -12.49
N LEU A 24 9.56 -1.98 -12.11
CA LEU A 24 9.20 -0.75 -12.79
C LEU A 24 10.23 -0.27 -13.82
N ALA A 25 11.51 -0.65 -13.70
CA ALA A 25 12.59 -0.14 -14.55
C ALA A 25 12.34 -0.30 -16.07
N ASP A 26 11.75 -1.43 -16.47
CA ASP A 26 11.61 -1.80 -17.90
C ASP A 26 10.17 -2.20 -18.29
N ILE A 27 9.17 -1.81 -17.49
CA ILE A 27 7.79 -2.30 -17.68
C ILE A 27 7.13 -1.80 -18.98
N GLY A 28 7.61 -0.67 -19.52
CA GLY A 28 7.12 -0.10 -20.76
C GLY A 28 5.63 0.30 -20.72
N ALA A 29 5.04 0.41 -21.91
CA ALA A 29 3.63 0.76 -22.10
C ALA A 29 2.70 -0.45 -22.25
N ASP A 30 3.25 -1.67 -22.28
CA ASP A 30 2.51 -2.91 -22.53
C ASP A 30 1.56 -3.23 -21.35
N PRO A 31 0.23 -3.25 -21.56
CA PRO A 31 -0.73 -3.55 -20.50
C PRO A 31 -0.50 -4.90 -19.80
N ASP A 32 -0.09 -5.93 -20.54
CA ASP A 32 0.13 -7.27 -19.97
C ASP A 32 1.36 -7.27 -19.04
N ALA A 33 2.40 -6.53 -19.39
CA ALA A 33 3.57 -6.32 -18.54
C ALA A 33 3.22 -5.54 -17.27
N VAL A 34 2.39 -4.49 -17.40
CA VAL A 34 1.88 -3.70 -16.28
C VAL A 34 1.07 -4.55 -15.29
N ASP A 35 0.16 -5.37 -15.80
CA ASP A 35 -0.65 -6.29 -14.99
C ASP A 35 0.20 -7.34 -14.27
N ALA A 36 1.22 -7.86 -14.95
CA ALA A 36 2.14 -8.85 -14.39
C ALA A 36 2.96 -8.26 -13.22
N ALA A 37 3.53 -7.06 -13.38
CA ALA A 37 4.28 -6.40 -12.31
C ALA A 37 3.37 -6.01 -11.13
N SER A 38 2.20 -5.44 -11.42
CA SER A 38 1.15 -5.14 -10.42
C SER A 38 0.86 -6.38 -9.58
N SER A 39 0.63 -7.53 -10.23
CA SER A 39 0.34 -8.79 -9.54
C SER A 39 1.49 -9.26 -8.65
N ARG A 40 2.74 -9.11 -9.09
CA ARG A 40 3.93 -9.49 -8.31
C ARG A 40 4.13 -8.57 -7.10
N LEU A 41 4.05 -7.26 -7.30
CA LEU A 41 4.18 -6.27 -6.22
C LEU A 41 3.08 -6.44 -5.19
N ARG A 42 1.82 -6.51 -5.61
CA ARG A 42 0.70 -6.67 -4.68
C ARG A 42 0.81 -7.93 -3.85
N ARG A 43 1.20 -9.06 -4.47
CA ARG A 43 1.45 -10.31 -3.75
C ARG A 43 2.58 -10.17 -2.74
N ALA A 44 3.65 -9.45 -3.07
CA ALA A 44 4.76 -9.23 -2.13
C ALA A 44 4.30 -8.47 -0.89
N PHE A 45 3.55 -7.37 -1.05
CA PHE A 45 2.98 -6.62 0.07
C PHE A 45 1.97 -7.45 0.91
N GLU A 46 1.09 -8.20 0.25
CA GLU A 46 0.04 -8.97 0.92
C GLU A 46 0.56 -10.25 1.61
N SER A 47 1.73 -10.76 1.21
CA SER A 47 2.32 -11.97 1.79
C SER A 47 3.42 -11.68 2.81
N ALA A 48 4.05 -10.50 2.77
CA ALA A 48 5.09 -10.12 3.72
C ALA A 48 4.51 -9.97 5.14
N PRO A 49 5.12 -10.61 6.16
CA PRO A 49 4.64 -10.56 7.52
C PRO A 49 5.02 -9.23 8.19
N MET A 50 4.07 -8.57 8.86
CA MET A 50 4.40 -7.39 9.68
C MET A 50 5.27 -7.78 10.88
N SER A 51 6.25 -6.94 11.22
CA SER A 51 7.05 -7.08 12.43
C SER A 51 6.17 -7.07 13.69
N ASP A 52 6.63 -7.75 14.76
CA ASP A 52 5.91 -7.80 16.04
C ASP A 52 5.66 -6.40 16.59
N GLY A 53 6.65 -5.51 16.50
CA GLY A 53 6.52 -4.14 16.97
C GLY A 53 5.41 -3.35 16.26
N LEU A 54 5.21 -3.53 14.96
CA LEU A 54 4.11 -2.89 14.23
C LEU A 54 2.76 -3.53 14.58
N ARG A 55 2.72 -4.86 14.71
CA ARG A 55 1.52 -5.58 15.13
C ARG A 55 1.04 -5.13 16.52
N ASP A 56 1.97 -4.97 17.46
CA ASP A 56 1.69 -4.51 18.82
C ASP A 56 1.16 -3.07 18.82
N GLN A 57 1.74 -2.18 18.00
CA GLN A 57 1.26 -0.81 17.86
C GLN A 57 -0.17 -0.76 17.30
N LEU A 58 -0.47 -1.57 16.28
CA LEU A 58 -1.81 -1.66 15.69
C LEU A 58 -2.82 -2.26 16.69
N ALA A 59 -2.44 -3.29 17.44
CA ALA A 59 -3.28 -3.88 18.46
C ALA A 59 -3.58 -2.89 19.59
N ALA A 60 -2.57 -2.17 20.09
CA ALA A 60 -2.75 -1.14 21.12
C ALA A 60 -3.70 -0.03 20.64
N ALA A 61 -3.57 0.40 19.38
CA ALA A 61 -4.47 1.39 18.78
C ALA A 61 -5.91 0.88 18.69
N LEU A 62 -6.11 -0.39 18.31
CA LEU A 62 -7.44 -1.01 18.24
C LEU A 62 -8.10 -1.09 19.63
N THR A 63 -7.34 -1.53 20.65
CA THR A 63 -7.84 -1.59 22.03
C THR A 63 -8.20 -0.21 22.57
N ALA A 64 -7.40 0.81 22.27
CA ALA A 64 -7.71 2.19 22.65
C ALA A 64 -9.01 2.73 22.01
N LEU A 65 -9.42 2.18 20.86
CA LEU A 65 -10.68 2.48 20.18
C LEU A 65 -11.85 1.61 20.66
N GLY A 66 -11.64 0.75 21.66
CA GLY A 66 -12.68 -0.09 22.26
C GLY A 66 -13.07 -1.31 21.43
N ASP A 67 -12.14 -1.85 20.62
CA ASP A 67 -12.30 -3.08 19.84
C ASP A 67 -13.55 -3.13 18.94
N SER A 68 -14.05 -1.96 18.55
CA SER A 68 -15.20 -1.83 17.66
C SER A 68 -14.79 -2.06 16.20
N PRO A 69 -15.73 -2.47 15.33
CA PRO A 69 -15.45 -2.61 13.90
C PRO A 69 -14.90 -1.32 13.29
N LEU A 70 -13.78 -1.42 12.58
CA LEU A 70 -13.12 -0.30 11.94
C LEU A 70 -13.29 -0.32 10.42
N ALA A 71 -13.19 0.87 9.81
CA ALA A 71 -12.93 1.03 8.39
C ALA A 71 -11.47 1.46 8.23
N VAL A 72 -10.70 0.71 7.45
CA VAL A 72 -9.30 1.02 7.13
C VAL A 72 -9.27 1.57 5.70
N ARG A 73 -8.63 2.72 5.52
CA ARG A 73 -8.60 3.45 4.25
C ARG A 73 -7.16 3.87 3.96
N SER A 74 -6.73 3.73 2.72
CA SER A 74 -5.48 4.37 2.28
C SER A 74 -5.71 5.87 2.14
N SER A 75 -4.76 6.68 2.63
CA SER A 75 -4.62 8.09 2.32
C SER A 75 -3.23 8.27 1.74
N ALA A 76 -3.13 8.57 0.45
CA ALA A 76 -1.84 8.79 -0.20
C ALA A 76 -1.54 10.28 -0.24
N THR A 77 -0.31 10.68 0.11
CA THR A 77 0.20 12.06 0.07
C THR A 77 0.22 12.66 -1.34
N ALA A 78 0.12 11.84 -2.39
CA ALA A 78 -0.03 12.29 -3.78
C ALA A 78 -1.38 12.98 -4.10
N GLU A 79 -2.28 13.12 -3.12
CA GLU A 79 -3.53 13.89 -3.21
C GLU A 79 -3.32 15.40 -3.51
N ASP A 80 -2.10 15.91 -3.36
CA ASP A 80 -1.77 17.33 -3.60
C ASP A 80 -1.38 17.65 -5.06
N LEU A 81 -1.34 16.67 -5.97
CA LEU A 81 -1.16 16.96 -7.39
C LEU A 81 -2.49 17.46 -8.01
N PRO A 82 -2.53 18.65 -8.64
CA PRO A 82 -3.78 19.30 -9.09
C PRO A 82 -4.66 18.47 -10.04
N GLU A 83 -4.08 17.46 -10.70
CA GLU A 83 -4.77 16.56 -11.64
C GLU A 83 -4.83 15.09 -11.16
N ALA A 84 -4.24 14.77 -9.99
CA ALA A 84 -4.21 13.42 -9.44
C ALA A 84 -5.42 13.12 -8.56
N SER A 85 -6.58 13.07 -9.21
CA SER A 85 -7.73 12.43 -8.59
C SER A 85 -7.51 10.91 -8.58
N PHE A 86 -6.88 10.38 -7.52
CA PHE A 86 -6.94 8.96 -7.17
C PHE A 86 -8.35 8.52 -6.72
N ALA A 87 -9.39 9.32 -7.04
CA ALA A 87 -10.77 9.03 -6.73
C ALA A 87 -11.21 7.68 -7.33
N GLY A 88 -11.69 6.81 -6.46
CA GLY A 88 -12.15 5.46 -6.81
C GLY A 88 -11.04 4.41 -6.93
N GLN A 89 -9.82 4.69 -6.45
CA GLN A 89 -8.69 3.73 -6.44
C GLN A 89 -8.22 3.32 -5.04
N GLN A 90 -8.79 3.91 -3.99
CA GLN A 90 -8.43 3.62 -2.61
C GLN A 90 -9.28 2.45 -2.10
N ASP A 91 -8.62 1.34 -1.78
CA ASP A 91 -9.29 0.23 -1.10
C ASP A 91 -9.69 0.68 0.30
N THR A 92 -11.00 0.71 0.54
CA THR A 92 -11.57 0.81 1.88
C THR A 92 -11.94 -0.60 2.33
N VAL A 93 -11.25 -1.09 3.37
CA VAL A 93 -11.59 -2.35 4.01
C VAL A 93 -12.55 -2.05 5.16
N LEU A 94 -13.80 -2.47 5.01
CA LEU A 94 -14.86 -2.26 6.00
C LEU A 94 -14.95 -3.42 6.99
N ASN A 95 -15.55 -3.16 8.14
CA ASN A 95 -15.87 -4.17 9.16
C ASN A 95 -14.64 -4.98 9.62
N VAL A 96 -13.52 -4.28 9.79
CA VAL A 96 -12.27 -4.86 10.26
C VAL A 96 -12.35 -5.01 11.78
N VAL A 97 -12.27 -6.26 12.26
CA VAL A 97 -12.38 -6.59 13.68
C VAL A 97 -11.19 -7.44 14.10
N GLY A 98 -10.52 -7.01 15.17
CA GLY A 98 -9.35 -7.70 15.72
C GLY A 98 -8.03 -7.33 15.04
N ALA A 99 -6.93 -7.50 15.78
CA ALA A 99 -5.60 -7.06 15.37
C ALA A 99 -5.10 -7.76 14.08
N VAL A 100 -5.41 -9.05 13.91
CA VAL A 100 -5.02 -9.81 12.71
C VAL A 100 -5.67 -9.23 11.46
N ALA A 101 -6.99 -9.01 11.49
CA ALA A 101 -7.72 -8.42 10.38
C ALA A 101 -7.26 -6.98 10.11
N LEU A 102 -6.89 -6.23 11.14
CA LEU A 102 -6.31 -4.89 11.00
C LEU A 102 -4.98 -4.92 10.27
N CYS A 103 -4.08 -5.84 10.61
CA CYS A 103 -2.81 -6.00 9.91
C CYS A 103 -3.02 -6.36 8.42
N ASP A 104 -3.96 -7.28 8.14
CA ASP A 104 -4.31 -7.66 6.77
C ASP A 104 -4.89 -6.48 5.98
N ALA A 105 -5.78 -5.72 6.60
CA ALA A 105 -6.37 -4.53 6.00
C ALA A 105 -5.30 -3.48 5.67
N VAL A 106 -4.36 -3.23 6.58
CA VAL A 106 -3.25 -2.29 6.34
C VAL A 106 -2.35 -2.75 5.18
N ARG A 107 -1.98 -4.04 5.12
CA ARG A 107 -1.19 -4.57 3.99
C ARG A 107 -1.93 -4.47 2.65
N ARG A 108 -3.25 -4.68 2.63
CA ARG A 108 -4.08 -4.45 1.43
C ARG A 108 -4.11 -2.99 1.03
N CYS A 109 -4.23 -2.06 1.97
CA CYS A 109 -4.16 -0.63 1.67
C CYS A 109 -2.78 -0.22 1.12
N TRP A 110 -1.69 -0.83 1.58
CA TRP A 110 -0.37 -0.62 0.99
C TRP A 110 -0.23 -1.27 -0.39
N SER A 111 -0.78 -2.46 -0.59
CA SER A 111 -0.76 -3.13 -1.89
C SER A 111 -1.60 -2.38 -2.93
N SER A 112 -2.65 -1.65 -2.53
CA SER A 112 -3.48 -0.86 -3.45
C SER A 112 -2.71 0.25 -4.17
N LEU A 113 -1.58 0.70 -3.61
CA LEU A 113 -0.67 1.62 -4.31
C LEU A 113 -0.10 0.99 -5.58
N TRP A 114 -0.05 -0.34 -5.71
CA TRP A 114 0.62 -1.05 -6.80
C TRP A 114 -0.36 -1.75 -7.74
N THR A 115 -1.60 -1.28 -7.83
CA THR A 115 -2.51 -1.74 -8.89
C THR A 115 -1.98 -1.33 -10.27
N ALA A 116 -2.33 -2.08 -11.30
CA ALA A 116 -1.96 -1.76 -12.68
C ALA A 116 -2.39 -0.35 -13.09
N ARG A 117 -3.59 0.07 -12.65
CA ARG A 117 -4.09 1.44 -12.84
C ARG A 117 -3.21 2.49 -12.17
N ALA A 118 -2.77 2.24 -10.93
CA ALA A 118 -1.90 3.15 -10.20
C ALA A 118 -0.50 3.24 -10.81
N ILE A 119 0.04 2.10 -11.25
CA ILE A 119 1.35 2.02 -11.92
C ILE A 119 1.31 2.76 -13.25
N ALA A 120 0.33 2.46 -14.11
CA ALA A 120 0.16 3.13 -15.40
C ALA A 120 -0.03 4.64 -15.23
N TYR A 121 -0.88 5.05 -14.27
CA TYR A 121 -1.10 6.45 -13.97
C TYR A 121 0.19 7.17 -13.56
N ARG A 122 0.98 6.62 -12.63
CA ARG A 122 2.24 7.23 -12.21
C ARG A 122 3.25 7.34 -13.34
N ARG A 123 3.35 6.30 -14.18
CA ARG A 123 4.20 6.32 -15.38
C ARG A 123 3.78 7.46 -16.33
N ASP A 124 2.48 7.58 -16.61
CA ASP A 124 1.96 8.57 -17.55
C ASP A 124 2.07 10.01 -17.02
N GLN A 125 2.23 10.20 -15.71
CA GLN A 125 2.43 11.49 -15.04
C GLN A 125 3.89 11.77 -14.67
N ASP A 126 4.83 10.87 -15.00
CA ASP A 126 6.26 10.97 -14.62
C ASP A 126 6.47 11.12 -13.10
N ILE A 127 5.61 10.47 -12.30
CA ILE A 127 5.68 10.48 -10.82
C ILE A 127 6.59 9.34 -10.37
N GLY A 128 7.65 9.69 -9.64
CA GLY A 128 8.58 8.74 -9.01
C GLY A 128 7.85 7.84 -8.01
N HIS A 129 8.30 6.60 -7.90
CA HIS A 129 7.71 5.66 -6.92
C HIS A 129 8.25 5.91 -5.50
N GLU A 130 9.31 6.70 -5.37
CA GLU A 130 9.78 7.29 -4.12
C GLU A 130 8.84 8.38 -3.55
N ASP A 131 7.95 8.95 -4.37
CA ASP A 131 7.13 10.12 -4.00
C ASP A 131 5.74 9.78 -3.43
N ILE A 132 5.41 8.49 -3.28
CA ILE A 132 4.04 8.03 -2.93
C ILE A 132 3.85 7.50 -1.50
N SER A 133 4.83 7.71 -0.63
CA SER A 133 4.81 7.24 0.77
C SER A 133 4.27 8.29 1.74
#